data_AF-A0A8C9ME81-F1
#
_entry.id   AF-A0A8C9ME81-F1
#
_cell.length_a   1.000
_cell.length_b   1.000
_cell.length_c   1.000
_cell.angle_alpha   90.00
_cell.angle_beta   90.00
_cell.angle_gamma   90.00
#
_symmetry.space_group_name_H-M   'P 1'
#
loop_
_entity.id
_entity.type
_entity.pdbx_description
1 polymer ?
#
loop_
_entity_poly.entity_id
_entity_poly.type
_entity_poly.pdbx_seq_one_letter_code
_entity_poly.pdbx_strand_id
1 'polypeptide(L)'
;TLPGWRVPAVGRTCPLARGASCPGACVCYSEPKITISCQQQGLTAIPTEIPIQSQRIFLHNNRITLVRATSFTSCRNMTILWIHSNNISLIEPGAFYGLTKLEELDLSDNTNLKSINPVTFRGLVHLHTLHLDRCGLLELSTGLFRGLFSLQYLYLQDNNLQILLVHRRAFHDLGKVMTLYLFNNNLTVLTGDTMAPLVSLQYLRLNGKKKKKKCKKCSEKNV
;
A
#
# COMPACT_ATOMS: atom_id res chain seq x y z
N THR A 1 37.10 -2.02 39.95
CA THR A 1 35.73 -1.73 40.42
C THR A 1 35.04 -0.85 39.40
N LEU A 2 34.24 -1.45 38.52
CA LEU A 2 33.33 -0.78 37.58
C LEU A 2 31.93 -1.34 37.85
N PRO A 3 30.88 -0.50 37.98
CA PRO A 3 29.56 -0.98 38.34
C PRO A 3 28.88 -1.62 37.12
N GLY A 4 28.49 -2.89 37.27
CA GLY A 4 27.78 -3.65 36.25
C GLY A 4 26.37 -3.12 36.01
N TRP A 5 26.05 -2.89 34.75
CA TRP A 5 24.68 -2.60 34.32
C TRP A 5 23.94 -3.92 34.13
N ARG A 6 22.99 -4.18 35.04
CA ARG A 6 22.03 -5.29 34.92
C ARG A 6 20.99 -4.93 33.86
N VAL A 7 20.73 -5.87 32.97
CA VAL A 7 19.58 -5.86 32.05
C VAL A 7 18.30 -5.81 32.88
N PRO A 8 17.37 -4.86 32.67
CA PRO A 8 16.09 -4.91 33.35
C PRO A 8 15.27 -6.07 32.79
N ALA A 9 14.80 -6.95 33.68
CA ALA A 9 13.83 -7.98 33.38
C ALA A 9 12.60 -7.36 32.70
N VAL A 10 12.29 -7.78 31.47
CA VAL A 10 11.10 -7.34 30.74
C VAL A 10 9.90 -8.14 31.23
N GLY A 11 9.42 -7.74 32.41
CA GLY A 11 8.10 -8.07 32.93
C GLY A 11 7.32 -6.77 33.09
N ARG A 12 6.68 -6.29 32.02
CA ARG A 12 5.63 -5.28 32.10
C ARG A 12 4.50 -5.66 31.16
N THR A 13 3.55 -6.39 31.74
CA THR A 13 2.20 -6.60 31.22
C THR A 13 1.57 -5.24 30.91
N CYS A 14 1.35 -4.96 29.62
CA CYS A 14 0.42 -3.91 29.19
C CYS A 14 -1.00 -4.48 29.38
N PRO A 15 -1.94 -3.76 30.01
CA PRO A 15 -3.30 -4.27 30.19
C PRO A 15 -4.03 -4.21 28.84
N LEU A 16 -3.81 -5.22 27.99
CA LEU A 16 -4.78 -5.55 26.95
C LEU A 16 -6.06 -5.98 27.67
N ALA A 17 -7.18 -5.37 27.28
CA ALA A 17 -8.50 -5.79 27.71
C ALA A 17 -8.61 -7.32 27.55
N ARG A 18 -9.08 -8.00 28.61
CA ARG A 18 -9.16 -9.46 28.71
C ARG A 18 -9.66 -10.07 27.38
N GLY A 19 -8.79 -10.80 26.69
CA GLY A 19 -9.15 -11.66 25.56
C GLY A 19 -8.38 -11.48 24.25
N ALA A 20 -7.60 -10.40 24.05
CA ALA A 20 -6.78 -10.25 22.85
C ALA A 20 -5.29 -10.38 23.19
N SER A 21 -4.70 -11.55 22.92
CA SER A 21 -3.26 -11.74 23.03
C SER A 21 -2.55 -10.95 21.94
N CYS A 22 -1.50 -10.21 22.30
CA CYS A 22 -0.59 -9.62 21.31
C CYS A 22 0.27 -10.75 20.72
N PRO A 23 0.52 -10.80 19.39
CA PRO A 23 1.43 -11.80 18.85
C PRO A 23 2.81 -11.68 19.52
N GLY A 24 3.42 -12.79 19.92
CA GLY A 24 4.61 -12.78 20.79
C GLY A 24 5.84 -12.04 20.22
N ALA A 25 5.94 -11.92 18.89
CA ALA A 25 6.98 -11.14 18.22
C ALA A 25 6.66 -9.65 18.10
N CYS A 26 5.48 -9.21 18.50
CA CYS A 26 4.98 -7.85 18.27
C CYS A 26 4.81 -7.08 19.57
N VAL A 27 4.78 -5.75 19.44
CA VAL A 27 4.42 -4.82 20.50
C VAL A 27 3.07 -4.21 20.16
N CYS A 28 2.13 -4.28 21.11
CA CYS A 28 0.77 -3.79 20.92
C CYS A 28 0.49 -2.57 21.80
N TYR A 29 -0.06 -1.51 21.21
CA TYR A 29 -0.46 -0.29 21.89
C TYR A 29 -1.98 -0.14 21.80
N SER A 30 -2.63 0.22 22.91
CA SER A 30 -4.09 0.40 22.96
C SER A 30 -4.55 1.83 22.63
N GLU A 31 -3.69 2.83 22.84
CA GLU A 31 -4.03 4.26 22.71
C GLU A 31 -3.02 4.99 21.79
N PRO A 32 -3.45 6.01 21.02
CA PRO A 32 -4.82 6.50 20.80
C PRO A 32 -5.61 5.66 19.78
N LYS A 33 -4.95 4.73 19.09
CA LYS A 33 -5.54 3.75 18.17
C LYS A 33 -4.85 2.41 18.41
N ILE A 34 -5.61 1.32 18.39
CA ILE A 34 -5.04 -0.02 18.61
C ILE A 34 -4.04 -0.32 17.50
N THR A 35 -2.76 -0.39 17.87
CA THR A 35 -1.62 -0.48 16.95
C THR A 35 -0.81 -1.73 17.25
N ILE A 36 -0.58 -2.56 16.23
CA ILE A 36 0.19 -3.78 16.31
C ILE A 36 1.50 -3.57 15.55
N SER A 37 2.61 -3.57 16.28
CA SER A 37 3.94 -3.22 15.77
C SER A 37 4.82 -4.47 15.75
N CYS A 38 5.07 -5.02 14.56
CA CYS A 38 5.79 -6.27 14.32
C CYS A 38 7.04 -6.09 13.45
N GLN A 39 7.55 -4.86 13.32
CA GLN A 39 8.64 -4.54 12.41
C GLN A 39 10.00 -5.08 12.88
N GLN A 40 10.85 -5.45 11.92
CA GLN A 40 12.24 -5.87 12.17
C GLN A 40 12.36 -7.11 13.09
N GLN A 41 11.42 -8.04 12.99
CA GLN A 41 11.37 -9.26 13.80
C GLN A 41 11.81 -10.51 13.00
N GLY A 42 12.19 -10.34 11.73
CA GLY A 42 12.58 -11.45 10.86
C GLY A 42 11.41 -12.38 10.50
N LEU A 43 10.16 -11.90 10.59
CA LEU A 43 8.97 -12.70 10.34
C LEU A 43 8.96 -13.20 8.89
N THR A 44 8.71 -14.50 8.71
CA THR A 44 8.56 -15.13 7.39
C THR A 44 7.09 -15.20 6.95
N ALA A 45 6.15 -14.93 7.86
CA ALA A 45 4.72 -14.92 7.62
C ALA A 45 4.01 -13.88 8.51
N ILE A 46 2.80 -13.49 8.09
CA ILE A 46 1.92 -12.63 8.90
C ILE A 46 1.43 -13.42 10.13
N PRO A 47 1.55 -12.89 11.37
CA PRO A 47 1.09 -13.58 12.57
C PRO A 47 -0.41 -13.88 12.57
N THR A 48 -0.81 -15.03 13.11
CA THR A 48 -2.20 -15.53 13.11
C THR A 48 -3.08 -14.94 14.23
N GLU A 49 -2.49 -14.25 15.20
CA GLU A 49 -3.15 -13.77 16.43
C GLU A 49 -3.29 -12.24 16.47
N ILE A 50 -3.46 -11.61 15.32
CA ILE A 50 -3.66 -10.15 15.27
C ILE A 50 -5.03 -9.82 15.92
N PRO A 51 -5.08 -8.93 16.94
CA PRO A 51 -6.33 -8.54 17.58
C PRO A 51 -7.35 -7.98 16.58
N ILE A 52 -8.61 -8.43 16.65
CA ILE A 52 -9.67 -8.03 15.70
C ILE A 52 -9.97 -6.52 15.71
N GLN A 53 -9.67 -5.85 16.83
CA GLN A 53 -9.90 -4.41 17.02
C GLN A 53 -8.75 -3.56 16.45
N SER A 54 -7.72 -4.18 15.88
CA SER A 54 -6.54 -3.49 15.35
C SER A 54 -6.93 -2.46 14.29
N GLN A 55 -6.42 -1.24 14.47
CA GLN A 55 -6.61 -0.13 13.55
C GLN A 55 -5.35 0.16 12.74
N ARG A 56 -4.17 -0.13 13.28
CA ARG A 56 -2.89 0.06 12.60
C ARG A 56 -2.05 -1.19 12.74
N ILE A 57 -1.50 -1.68 11.64
CA ILE A 57 -0.64 -2.87 11.63
C ILE A 57 0.64 -2.55 10.88
N PHE A 58 1.77 -2.74 11.56
CA PHE A 58 3.10 -2.50 11.02
C PHE A 58 3.87 -3.82 10.96
N LEU A 59 4.08 -4.32 9.75
CA LEU A 59 4.77 -5.57 9.42
C LEU A 59 5.99 -5.33 8.54
N HIS A 60 6.40 -4.07 8.35
CA HIS A 60 7.50 -3.70 7.49
C HIS A 60 8.86 -4.19 8.02
N ASN A 61 9.88 -4.22 7.15
CA ASN A 61 11.23 -4.69 7.48
C ASN A 61 11.25 -6.13 8.02
N ASN A 62 10.50 -7.03 7.38
CA ASN A 62 10.48 -8.46 7.70
C ASN A 62 10.88 -9.28 6.46
N ARG A 63 10.62 -10.59 6.48
CA ARG A 63 10.92 -11.54 5.40
C ARG A 63 9.66 -12.23 4.89
N ILE A 64 8.51 -11.57 4.98
CA ILE A 64 7.21 -12.11 4.58
C ILE A 64 7.21 -12.30 3.07
N THR A 65 6.78 -13.47 2.60
CA THR A 65 6.75 -13.81 1.17
C THR A 65 5.35 -13.90 0.57
N LEU A 66 4.34 -14.06 1.42
CA LEU A 66 2.96 -14.31 1.01
C LEU A 66 1.97 -13.55 1.90
N VAL A 67 1.02 -12.86 1.26
CA VAL A 67 -0.15 -12.29 1.92
C VAL A 67 -1.36 -13.15 1.55
N ARG A 68 -1.93 -13.85 2.54
CA ARG A 68 -3.06 -14.75 2.32
C ARG A 68 -4.40 -14.03 2.35
N ALA A 69 -5.40 -14.59 1.69
CA ALA A 69 -6.80 -14.14 1.75
C ALA A 69 -7.34 -14.08 3.20
N THR A 70 -6.81 -14.94 4.07
CA THR A 70 -7.20 -15.07 5.48
C THR A 70 -6.42 -14.15 6.43
N SER A 71 -5.33 -13.50 5.98
CA SER A 71 -4.41 -12.79 6.87
C SER A 71 -5.05 -11.61 7.61
N PHE A 72 -6.03 -10.93 7.01
CA PHE A 72 -6.64 -9.72 7.58
C PHE A 72 -8.17 -9.77 7.66
N THR A 73 -8.79 -10.94 7.44
CA THR A 73 -10.25 -11.08 7.32
C THR A 73 -11.02 -10.55 8.53
N SER A 74 -10.44 -10.60 9.73
CA SER A 74 -11.08 -10.17 10.98
C SER A 74 -10.76 -8.70 11.36
N CYS A 75 -9.78 -8.06 10.70
CA CYS A 75 -9.29 -6.73 11.06
C CYS A 75 -10.09 -5.60 10.38
N ARG A 76 -11.43 -5.61 10.52
CA ARG A 76 -12.34 -4.72 9.76
C ARG A 76 -12.24 -3.24 10.13
N ASN A 77 -11.60 -2.92 11.25
CA ASN A 77 -11.39 -1.55 11.71
C ASN A 77 -10.04 -0.95 11.28
N MET A 78 -9.25 -1.68 10.48
CA MET A 78 -7.93 -1.25 10.05
C MET A 78 -8.00 -0.01 9.16
N THR A 79 -7.19 1.00 9.50
CA THR A 79 -7.01 2.25 8.75
C THR A 79 -5.63 2.35 8.10
N ILE A 80 -4.60 1.72 8.68
CA ILE A 80 -3.22 1.75 8.14
C ILE A 80 -2.64 0.34 8.15
N LEU A 81 -2.09 -0.08 7.01
CA LEU A 81 -1.31 -1.30 6.87
C LEU A 81 0.04 -0.99 6.20
N TRP A 82 1.12 -1.22 6.94
CA TRP A 82 2.48 -1.15 6.40
C TRP A 82 3.08 -2.54 6.35
N ILE A 83 3.35 -3.04 5.14
CA ILE A 83 4.02 -4.33 4.91
C ILE A 83 5.16 -4.17 3.88
N HIS A 84 5.66 -2.93 3.74
CA HIS A 84 6.78 -2.61 2.87
C HIS A 84 8.09 -3.25 3.32
N SER A 85 9.10 -3.25 2.45
CA SER A 85 10.44 -3.79 2.74
C SER A 85 10.36 -5.22 3.29
N ASN A 86 9.59 -6.05 2.58
CA ASN A 86 9.48 -7.49 2.78
C ASN A 86 9.96 -8.21 1.52
N ASN A 87 9.67 -9.50 1.39
CA ASN A 87 10.00 -10.28 0.20
C ASN A 87 8.74 -10.86 -0.45
N ILE A 88 7.63 -10.11 -0.46
CA ILE A 88 6.34 -10.59 -0.93
C ILE A 88 6.44 -10.88 -2.42
N SER A 89 6.18 -12.13 -2.80
CA SER A 89 6.11 -12.58 -4.19
C SER A 89 4.67 -12.85 -4.64
N LEU A 90 3.75 -13.02 -3.70
CA LEU A 90 2.35 -13.30 -3.99
C LEU A 90 1.43 -12.64 -2.96
N ILE A 91 0.39 -11.98 -3.48
CA ILE A 91 -0.77 -11.53 -2.71
C ILE A 91 -1.97 -12.30 -3.24
N GLU A 92 -2.57 -13.15 -2.41
CA GLU A 92 -3.73 -13.93 -2.81
C GLU A 92 -4.91 -13.00 -3.16
N PRO A 93 -5.72 -13.36 -4.16
CA PRO A 93 -6.94 -12.64 -4.47
C PRO A 93 -7.82 -12.47 -3.23
N GLY A 94 -8.21 -11.23 -2.91
CA GLY A 94 -9.03 -10.95 -1.74
C GLY A 94 -8.27 -10.84 -0.41
N ALA A 95 -6.94 -10.83 -0.39
CA ALA A 95 -6.12 -10.55 0.80
C ALA A 95 -6.55 -9.33 1.63
N PHE A 96 -7.08 -8.30 0.95
CA PHE A 96 -7.55 -7.06 1.58
C PHE A 96 -9.08 -6.93 1.58
N TYR A 97 -9.80 -8.02 1.31
CA TYR A 97 -11.25 -8.00 1.23
C TYR A 97 -11.87 -7.58 2.56
N GLY A 98 -12.78 -6.60 2.50
CA GLY A 98 -13.51 -6.13 3.67
C GLY A 98 -12.79 -5.10 4.53
N LEU A 99 -11.57 -4.68 4.16
CA LEU A 99 -10.86 -3.57 4.80
C LEU A 99 -11.40 -2.22 4.31
N THR A 100 -12.70 -2.00 4.47
CA THR A 100 -13.39 -0.83 3.90
C THR A 100 -12.99 0.50 4.53
N LYS A 101 -12.38 0.48 5.73
CA LYS A 101 -11.86 1.64 6.45
C LYS A 101 -10.37 1.91 6.20
N LEU A 102 -9.71 1.12 5.35
CA LEU A 102 -8.28 1.28 5.07
C LEU A 102 -8.05 2.59 4.32
N GLU A 103 -7.22 3.46 4.89
CA GLU A 103 -6.88 4.78 4.37
C GLU A 103 -5.50 4.77 3.71
N GLU A 104 -4.58 3.95 4.24
CA GLU A 104 -3.21 3.85 3.75
C GLU A 104 -2.74 2.40 3.69
N LEU A 105 -2.20 2.03 2.52
CA LEU A 105 -1.61 0.73 2.26
C LEU A 105 -0.22 0.93 1.67
N ASP A 106 0.79 0.44 2.39
CA ASP A 106 2.17 0.45 1.93
C ASP A 106 2.69 -0.97 1.65
N LEU A 107 2.86 -1.26 0.37
CA LEU A 107 3.41 -2.49 -0.19
C LEU A 107 4.79 -2.26 -0.84
N SER A 108 5.37 -1.06 -0.71
CA SER A 108 6.61 -0.71 -1.39
C SER A 108 7.79 -1.62 -1.01
N ASP A 109 8.84 -1.62 -1.81
CA ASP A 109 10.06 -2.43 -1.55
C ASP A 109 9.78 -3.95 -1.40
N ASN A 110 8.80 -4.47 -2.13
CA ASN A 110 8.57 -5.91 -2.30
C ASN A 110 9.00 -6.34 -3.71
N THR A 111 10.31 -6.37 -3.95
CA THR A 111 10.90 -6.46 -5.30
C THR A 111 10.55 -7.74 -6.08
N ASN A 112 10.05 -8.77 -5.39
CA ASN A 112 9.66 -10.05 -5.99
C ASN A 112 8.18 -10.14 -6.38
N LEU A 113 7.37 -9.10 -6.14
CA LEU A 113 5.93 -9.13 -6.39
C LEU A 113 5.60 -9.25 -7.89
N LYS A 114 6.23 -8.44 -8.74
CA LYS A 114 6.17 -8.46 -10.24
C LYS A 114 4.80 -8.24 -10.90
N SER A 115 3.71 -8.70 -10.28
CA SER A 115 2.34 -8.61 -10.76
C SER A 115 1.37 -8.59 -9.56
N ILE A 116 0.19 -8.00 -9.76
CA ILE A 116 -0.86 -7.94 -8.75
C ILE A 116 -2.17 -8.33 -9.40
N ASN A 117 -2.95 -9.19 -8.75
CA ASN A 117 -4.24 -9.58 -9.26
C ASN A 117 -5.20 -8.37 -9.30
N PRO A 118 -5.98 -8.17 -10.38
CA PRO A 118 -6.89 -7.03 -10.50
C PRO A 118 -7.92 -6.89 -9.37
N VAL A 119 -8.25 -7.98 -8.67
CA VAL A 119 -9.24 -7.95 -7.58
C VAL A 119 -8.63 -7.63 -6.21
N THR A 120 -7.30 -7.54 -6.10
CA THR A 120 -6.58 -7.39 -4.82
C THR A 120 -7.02 -6.14 -4.05
N PHE A 121 -7.21 -5.01 -4.72
CA PHE A 121 -7.60 -3.74 -4.08
C PHE A 121 -9.11 -3.45 -4.11
N ARG A 122 -9.92 -4.42 -4.56
CA ARG A 122 -11.36 -4.21 -4.70
C ARG A 122 -12.01 -4.00 -3.33
N GLY A 123 -12.79 -2.92 -3.22
CA GLY A 123 -13.55 -2.60 -2.00
C GLY A 123 -12.81 -1.71 -0.99
N LEU A 124 -11.56 -1.30 -1.29
CA LEU A 124 -10.81 -0.32 -0.49
C LEU A 124 -11.28 1.12 -0.80
N VAL A 125 -12.58 1.38 -0.57
CA VAL A 125 -13.28 2.60 -1.02
C VAL A 125 -12.83 3.87 -0.29
N HIS A 126 -12.19 3.75 0.88
CA HIS A 126 -11.62 4.87 1.65
C HIS A 126 -10.10 4.98 1.52
N LEU A 127 -9.47 4.20 0.63
CA LEU A 127 -8.01 4.26 0.47
C LEU A 127 -7.62 5.60 -0.16
N HIS A 128 -6.79 6.36 0.55
CA HIS A 128 -6.27 7.66 0.13
C HIS A 128 -4.85 7.55 -0.43
N THR A 129 -4.06 6.65 0.14
CA THR A 129 -2.63 6.51 -0.17
C THR A 129 -2.30 5.05 -0.47
N LEU A 130 -1.71 4.81 -1.64
CA LEU A 130 -1.25 3.50 -2.06
C LEU A 130 0.19 3.57 -2.55
N HIS A 131 1.06 2.84 -1.86
CA HIS A 131 2.46 2.66 -2.25
C HIS A 131 2.67 1.31 -2.91
N LEU A 132 3.12 1.35 -4.16
CA LEU A 132 3.48 0.19 -4.98
C LEU A 132 4.84 0.41 -5.66
N ASP A 133 5.62 1.37 -5.21
CA ASP A 133 6.97 1.64 -5.70
C ASP A 133 7.97 0.55 -5.28
N ARG A 134 8.97 0.30 -6.12
CA ARG A 134 10.00 -0.74 -5.87
C ARG A 134 9.43 -2.17 -5.69
N CYS A 135 8.35 -2.50 -6.39
CA CYS A 135 7.72 -3.83 -6.39
C CYS A 135 8.09 -4.70 -7.60
N GLY A 136 8.89 -4.17 -8.53
CA GLY A 136 9.27 -4.86 -9.77
C GLY A 136 8.10 -5.08 -10.75
N LEU A 137 7.01 -4.29 -10.64
CA LEU A 137 5.82 -4.45 -11.46
C LEU A 137 6.13 -4.24 -12.94
N LEU A 138 5.61 -5.11 -13.80
CA LEU A 138 5.81 -5.06 -15.26
C LEU A 138 4.63 -4.42 -16.01
N GLU A 139 3.43 -4.56 -15.45
CA GLU A 139 2.18 -4.20 -16.12
C GLU A 139 1.21 -3.47 -15.17
N LEU A 140 0.29 -2.72 -15.77
CA LEU A 140 -0.90 -2.20 -15.10
C LEU A 140 -2.13 -2.74 -15.83
N SER A 141 -2.65 -3.85 -15.34
CA SER A 141 -3.77 -4.56 -15.94
C SER A 141 -5.07 -3.76 -15.83
N THR A 142 -6.05 -4.15 -16.65
CA THR A 142 -7.39 -3.56 -16.60
C THR A 142 -8.03 -3.81 -15.23
N GLY A 143 -8.52 -2.76 -14.60
CA GLY A 143 -9.24 -2.87 -13.33
C GLY A 143 -8.38 -3.10 -12.09
N LEU A 144 -7.05 -3.06 -12.18
CA LEU A 144 -6.16 -3.16 -11.01
C LEU A 144 -6.52 -2.17 -9.90
N PHE A 145 -6.87 -0.94 -10.28
CA PHE A 145 -7.26 0.13 -9.37
C PHE A 145 -8.78 0.37 -9.31
N ARG A 146 -9.58 -0.61 -9.76
CA ARG A 146 -11.04 -0.47 -9.83
C ARG A 146 -11.63 -0.27 -8.43
N GLY A 147 -12.48 0.73 -8.30
CA GLY A 147 -13.16 1.07 -7.04
C GLY A 147 -12.35 1.89 -6.05
N LEU A 148 -11.12 2.30 -6.38
CA LEU A 148 -10.29 3.18 -5.54
C LEU A 148 -10.70 4.66 -5.68
N PHE A 149 -11.99 4.94 -5.48
CA PHE A 149 -12.61 6.25 -5.74
C PHE A 149 -12.13 7.38 -4.82
N SER A 150 -11.52 7.04 -3.68
CA SER A 150 -10.98 8.00 -2.71
C SER A 150 -9.47 8.21 -2.83
N LEU A 151 -8.80 7.50 -3.74
CA LEU A 151 -7.34 7.53 -3.85
C LEU A 151 -6.85 8.91 -4.29
N GLN A 152 -5.92 9.47 -3.54
CA GLN A 152 -5.33 10.79 -3.75
C GLN A 152 -3.85 10.70 -4.13
N TYR A 153 -3.13 9.72 -3.55
CA TYR A 153 -1.70 9.53 -3.73
C TYR A 153 -1.41 8.12 -4.22
N LEU A 154 -0.80 8.03 -5.41
CA LEU A 154 -0.40 6.76 -6.01
C LEU A 154 1.09 6.80 -6.36
N TYR A 155 1.85 5.90 -5.73
CA TYR A 155 3.28 5.74 -5.93
C TYR A 155 3.55 4.46 -6.70
N LEU A 156 4.09 4.60 -7.91
CA LEU A 156 4.42 3.52 -8.83
C LEU A 156 5.86 3.68 -9.39
N GLN A 157 6.63 4.64 -8.87
CA GLN A 157 8.02 4.84 -9.27
C GLN A 157 8.90 3.61 -9.02
N ASP A 158 10.05 3.57 -9.69
CA ASP A 158 11.06 2.52 -9.46
C ASP A 158 10.48 1.10 -9.66
N ASN A 159 9.61 0.94 -10.66
CA ASN A 159 9.12 -0.34 -11.13
C ASN A 159 9.63 -0.60 -12.56
N ASN A 160 9.21 -1.70 -13.17
CA ASN A 160 9.61 -2.10 -14.51
C ASN A 160 8.44 -1.96 -15.50
N LEU A 161 7.54 -0.99 -15.26
CA LEU A 161 6.32 -0.85 -16.04
C LEU A 161 6.65 -0.52 -17.50
N GLN A 162 6.12 -1.32 -18.41
CA GLN A 162 6.30 -1.13 -19.85
C GLN A 162 5.03 -0.53 -20.44
N ILE A 163 5.16 0.46 -21.32
CA ILE A 163 4.00 1.16 -21.89
C ILE A 163 3.01 0.22 -22.60
N LEU A 164 3.51 -0.82 -23.28
CA LEU A 164 2.69 -1.81 -23.99
C LEU A 164 1.84 -2.66 -23.05
N LEU A 165 2.18 -2.71 -21.76
CA LEU A 165 1.51 -3.48 -20.71
C LEU A 165 0.70 -2.59 -19.75
N VAL A 166 0.57 -1.30 -20.06
CA VAL A 166 -0.35 -0.40 -19.35
C VAL A 166 -1.67 -0.36 -20.10
N HIS A 167 -2.72 -0.93 -19.52
CA HIS A 167 -4.03 -0.92 -20.15
C HIS A 167 -4.61 0.49 -20.24
N ARG A 168 -5.26 0.84 -21.35
CA ARG A 168 -5.85 2.18 -21.59
C ARG A 168 -6.88 2.64 -20.55
N ARG A 169 -7.46 1.70 -19.79
CA ARG A 169 -8.41 1.96 -18.69
C ARG A 169 -7.83 1.68 -17.30
N ALA A 170 -6.51 1.55 -17.16
CA ALA A 170 -5.87 1.25 -15.87
C ALA A 170 -6.24 2.27 -14.78
N PHE A 171 -6.39 3.55 -15.16
CA PHE A 171 -6.68 4.65 -14.23
C PHE A 171 -8.15 5.11 -14.22
N HIS A 172 -9.08 4.33 -14.78
CA HIS A 172 -10.48 4.74 -15.02
C HIS A 172 -11.20 5.31 -13.78
N ASP A 173 -11.02 4.70 -12.61
CA ASP A 173 -11.72 5.09 -11.37
C ASP A 173 -10.93 6.08 -10.51
N LEU A 174 -9.75 6.52 -10.96
CA LEU A 174 -8.80 7.32 -10.18
C LEU A 174 -9.06 8.83 -10.27
N GLY A 175 -10.33 9.24 -10.34
CA GLY A 175 -10.73 10.64 -10.55
C GLY A 175 -10.26 11.61 -9.47
N LYS A 176 -10.00 11.13 -8.25
CA LYS A 176 -9.52 11.94 -7.11
C LYS A 176 -7.98 11.96 -6.95
N VAL A 177 -7.23 11.23 -7.78
CA VAL A 177 -5.77 11.19 -7.65
C VAL A 177 -5.20 12.57 -7.94
N MET A 178 -4.56 13.15 -6.94
CA MET A 178 -3.90 14.46 -6.99
C MET A 178 -2.43 14.32 -7.35
N THR A 179 -1.80 13.25 -6.86
CA THR A 179 -0.35 13.02 -7.00
C THR A 179 -0.10 11.63 -7.55
N LEU A 180 0.60 11.57 -8.69
CA LEU A 180 1.00 10.33 -9.34
C LEU A 180 2.50 10.32 -9.63
N TYR A 181 3.19 9.34 -9.04
CA TYR A 181 4.60 9.09 -9.27
C TYR A 181 4.78 7.82 -10.11
N LEU A 182 5.49 7.97 -11.23
CA LEU A 182 5.74 6.93 -12.23
C LEU A 182 7.18 6.97 -12.76
N PHE A 183 8.04 7.82 -12.21
CA PHE A 183 9.42 7.96 -12.66
C PHE A 183 10.22 6.69 -12.41
N ASN A 184 11.31 6.53 -13.18
CA ASN A 184 12.14 5.32 -13.11
C ASN A 184 11.31 4.05 -13.40
N ASN A 185 10.53 4.12 -14.49
CA ASN A 185 9.88 2.99 -15.14
C ASN A 185 10.28 2.98 -16.61
N ASN A 186 9.90 1.94 -17.35
CA ASN A 186 10.09 1.86 -18.80
C ASN A 186 8.89 2.47 -19.59
N LEU A 187 8.47 3.66 -19.17
CA LEU A 187 7.34 4.40 -19.77
C LEU A 187 7.88 5.47 -20.72
N THR A 188 7.62 5.33 -22.01
CA THR A 188 8.03 6.31 -23.04
C THR A 188 7.02 7.47 -23.13
N VAL A 189 5.74 7.16 -23.31
CA VAL A 189 4.63 8.13 -23.40
C VAL A 189 3.35 7.49 -22.85
N LEU A 190 2.65 8.15 -21.93
CA LEU A 190 1.27 7.77 -21.60
C LEU A 190 0.29 8.46 -22.55
N THR A 191 -0.68 7.72 -23.07
CA THR A 191 -1.69 8.26 -23.98
C THR A 191 -2.68 9.18 -23.27
N GLY A 192 -3.29 10.11 -24.01
CA GLY A 192 -4.33 11.00 -23.50
C GLY A 192 -5.49 10.23 -22.87
N ASP A 193 -5.93 9.14 -23.50
CA ASP A 193 -7.03 8.29 -23.00
C ASP A 193 -6.73 7.66 -21.65
N THR A 194 -5.49 7.21 -21.44
CA THR A 194 -5.07 6.62 -20.15
C THR A 194 -5.09 7.66 -19.04
N MET A 195 -4.76 8.91 -19.37
CA MET A 195 -4.65 10.03 -18.42
C MET A 195 -5.97 10.82 -18.23
N ALA A 196 -6.92 10.68 -19.16
CA ALA A 196 -8.18 11.44 -19.17
C ALA A 196 -9.01 11.29 -17.87
N PRO A 197 -9.09 10.11 -17.23
CA PRO A 197 -9.83 9.96 -15.98
C PRO A 197 -9.22 10.69 -14.78
N LEU A 198 -7.93 11.04 -14.83
CA LEU A 198 -7.19 11.68 -13.74
C LEU A 198 -7.48 13.19 -13.65
N VAL A 199 -8.76 13.54 -13.48
CA VAL A 199 -9.27 14.92 -13.56
C VAL A 199 -8.78 15.82 -12.42
N SER A 200 -8.49 15.26 -11.24
CA SER A 200 -7.97 16.00 -10.08
C SER A 200 -6.44 16.10 -10.04
N LEU A 201 -5.73 15.61 -11.06
CA LEU A 201 -4.28 15.46 -11.01
C LEU A 201 -3.54 16.80 -11.02
N GLN A 202 -2.90 17.13 -9.90
CA GLN A 202 -2.13 18.35 -9.69
C GLN A 202 -0.63 18.11 -9.93
N TYR A 203 -0.12 16.93 -9.56
CA TYR A 203 1.29 16.59 -9.65
C TYR A 203 1.50 15.24 -10.34
N LEU A 204 2.36 15.24 -11.37
CA LEU A 204 2.74 14.05 -12.12
C LEU A 204 4.26 14.01 -12.33
N ARG A 205 4.89 12.89 -11.96
CA ARG A 205 6.32 12.66 -12.19
C ARG A 205 6.53 11.36 -12.98
N LEU A 206 6.86 11.45 -14.27
CA LEU A 206 6.90 10.32 -15.21
C LEU A 206 8.28 9.78 -15.56
N ASN A 207 9.27 10.65 -15.70
CA ASN A 207 10.69 10.32 -15.91
C ASN A 207 11.51 11.55 -15.48
N GLY A 208 12.84 11.46 -15.35
CA GLY A 208 13.74 12.43 -14.71
C GLY A 208 13.68 13.91 -15.12
N LYS A 209 12.73 14.31 -15.97
CA LYS A 209 12.33 15.71 -16.19
C LYS A 209 11.01 15.93 -15.45
N LYS A 210 10.99 16.78 -14.42
CA LYS A 210 9.78 17.33 -13.82
C LYS A 210 8.89 17.93 -14.92
N LYS A 211 7.96 17.17 -15.50
CA LYS A 211 6.92 17.72 -16.37
C LYS A 211 5.87 18.31 -15.44
N LYS A 212 6.09 19.54 -14.96
CA LYS A 212 4.97 20.36 -14.50
C LYS A 212 3.99 20.40 -15.68
N LYS A 213 2.78 19.86 -15.52
CA LYS A 213 1.72 20.11 -16.49
C LYS A 213 1.59 21.63 -16.58
N LYS A 214 2.10 22.25 -17.65
CA LYS A 214 1.56 23.54 -18.06
C LYS A 214 0.14 23.18 -18.51
N CYS A 215 -0.85 23.43 -17.65
CA CYS A 215 -2.22 23.61 -18.10
C CYS A 215 -2.18 24.75 -19.11
N LYS A 216 -1.96 24.42 -20.39
CA LYS A 216 -2.42 25.28 -21.46
C LYS A 216 -3.93 25.20 -21.38
N LYS A 217 -4.56 26.36 -21.22
CA LYS A 217 -6.01 26.58 -21.34
C LYS A 217 -6.63 25.53 -22.27
N CYS A 218 -7.71 24.91 -21.81
CA CYS A 218 -8.79 24.56 -22.73
C CYS A 218 -9.23 25.86 -23.40
N SER A 219 -8.62 26.19 -24.52
CA SER A 219 -9.08 27.24 -25.42
C SER A 219 -9.68 26.57 -26.64
N GLU A 220 -10.91 27.01 -26.92
CA GLU A 220 -11.59 26.99 -28.22
C GLU A 220 -12.26 25.67 -28.62
N LYS A 221 -13.58 25.62 -28.43
CA LYS A 221 -14.51 25.74 -29.56
C LYS A 221 -15.71 26.61 -29.17
N ASN A 222 -15.61 27.89 -29.48
CA ASN A 222 -16.74 28.66 -30.02
C ASN A 222 -16.57 28.61 -31.54
N VAL A 223 -17.41 27.85 -32.22
CA VAL A 223 -18.18 28.20 -33.44
C VAL A 223 -19.34 27.22 -33.49
#